data_AF-A0A849K6J7-F1
#
_entry.id   AF-A0A849K6J7-F1
#
_cell.length_a   1.000
_cell.length_b   1.000
_cell.length_c   1.000
_cell.angle_alpha   90.00
_cell.angle_beta   90.00
_cell.angle_gamma   90.00
#
_symmetry.space_group_name_H-M   'P 1'
#
loop_
_entity.id
_entity.type
_entity.pdbx_description
1 polymer ?
#
loop_
_entity_poly.entity_id
_entity_poly.type
_entity_poly.pdbx_seq_one_letter_code
_entity_poly.pdbx_strand_id
1 'polypeptide(L)'
;MLLREFSPEQARHAERDREAGYLCLWCGTPLPEEASFNRTTCTRAHNRALSRWRTGTDFTIRIGTCESCGSTIDRSGQRGRLPRHCDDCTLPAPTTRPGRWKYKPGDRFGSLVLLERLPSSRGGAEGRFRCDCGNLRTMRINNVASSSVQTCTSPARHPDPRLVEVPAYGTVHHRLVAARGRASEHECAVSSCTRFASDWAYRHGLLDPLVQSNGAKDDGKPYSDDPDLYMPLCRPHHQKWDRAWLRQTGSPMGISLAHVTAHEATS
;
A
#
# COMPACT_ATOMS: atom_id res chain seq x y z
N MET A 1 -22.80 40.72 -3.33
CA MET A 1 -23.42 40.84 -4.67
C MET A 1 -24.83 40.26 -4.56
N LEU A 2 -25.83 41.12 -4.43
CA LEU A 2 -27.23 40.72 -4.18
C LEU A 2 -27.77 39.99 -5.43
N LEU A 3 -28.23 38.76 -5.27
CA LEU A 3 -28.97 38.04 -6.30
C LEU A 3 -30.31 38.77 -6.49
N ARG A 4 -30.41 39.63 -7.51
CA ARG A 4 -31.71 40.17 -7.92
C ARG A 4 -32.50 39.03 -8.55
N GLU A 5 -33.70 38.79 -8.03
CA GLU A 5 -34.67 37.90 -8.66
C GLU A 5 -35.00 38.45 -10.05
N PHE A 6 -34.80 37.63 -11.09
CA PHE A 6 -35.12 38.01 -12.45
C PHE A 6 -36.64 37.98 -12.64
N SER A 7 -37.20 39.01 -13.29
CA SER A 7 -38.59 38.97 -13.74
C SER A 7 -38.77 37.89 -14.82
N PRO A 8 -39.98 37.35 -15.01
CA PRO A 8 -40.26 36.38 -16.07
C PRO A 8 -39.87 36.86 -17.48
N GLU A 9 -39.87 38.18 -17.69
CA GLU A 9 -39.44 38.80 -18.94
C GLU A 9 -37.91 38.81 -19.10
N GLN A 10 -37.18 39.11 -18.02
CA GLN A 10 -35.72 39.02 -18.02
C GLN A 10 -35.24 37.58 -18.20
N ALA A 11 -35.96 36.60 -17.66
CA ALA A 11 -35.70 35.19 -17.89
C ALA A 11 -35.86 34.82 -19.38
N ARG A 12 -36.91 35.32 -20.06
CA ARG A 12 -37.13 35.09 -21.50
C ARG A 12 -36.11 35.79 -22.40
N HIS A 13 -35.58 36.94 -21.99
CA HIS A 13 -34.51 37.63 -22.74
C HIS A 13 -33.19 36.86 -22.60
N ALA A 14 -32.86 36.43 -21.37
CA ALA A 14 -31.71 35.57 -21.11
C ALA A 14 -31.81 34.21 -21.83
N GLU A 15 -33.02 33.70 -22.08
CA GLU A 15 -33.27 32.51 -22.91
C GLU A 15 -33.07 32.73 -24.42
N ARG A 16 -33.34 33.93 -24.94
CA ARG A 16 -33.04 34.27 -26.35
C ARG A 16 -31.55 34.51 -26.57
N ASP A 17 -30.88 35.20 -25.64
CA ASP A 17 -29.42 35.33 -25.65
C ASP A 17 -28.73 33.95 -25.45
N ARG A 18 -29.46 32.97 -24.89
CA ARG A 18 -29.08 31.54 -24.70
C ARG A 18 -28.96 30.77 -26.01
N GLU A 19 -29.79 31.09 -27.01
CA GLU A 19 -29.76 30.44 -28.33
C GLU A 19 -28.67 31.04 -29.22
N ALA A 20 -28.24 32.28 -28.96
CA ALA A 20 -27.13 32.93 -29.66
C ALA A 20 -25.73 32.44 -29.21
N GLY A 21 -25.64 31.58 -28.20
CA GLY A 21 -24.52 30.62 -28.07
C GLY A 21 -23.27 31.04 -27.30
N TYR A 22 -23.25 32.17 -26.56
CA TYR A 22 -22.00 32.62 -25.93
C TYR A 22 -22.08 33.13 -24.48
N LEU A 23 -23.15 32.89 -23.69
CA LEU A 23 -23.19 33.36 -22.28
C LEU A 23 -23.16 32.21 -21.25
N CYS A 24 -22.48 32.44 -20.12
CA CYS A 24 -22.45 31.52 -18.99
C CYS A 24 -23.83 31.41 -18.32
N LEU A 25 -24.36 30.19 -18.19
CA LEU A 25 -25.69 29.94 -17.58
C LEU A 25 -25.83 30.32 -16.11
N TRP A 26 -24.74 30.63 -15.40
CA TRP A 26 -24.77 30.99 -13.98
C TRP A 26 -24.68 32.49 -13.72
N CYS A 27 -23.87 33.21 -14.50
CA CYS A 27 -23.58 34.63 -14.25
C CYS A 27 -23.82 35.54 -15.45
N GLY A 28 -24.23 35.01 -16.60
CA GLY A 28 -24.50 35.79 -17.83
C GLY A 28 -23.25 36.34 -18.52
N THR A 29 -22.03 36.05 -18.04
CA THR A 29 -20.78 36.52 -18.67
C THR A 29 -20.51 35.80 -19.98
N PRO A 30 -20.02 36.48 -21.03
CA PRO A 30 -19.60 35.83 -22.26
C PRO A 30 -18.58 34.71 -22.03
N LEU A 31 -18.77 33.58 -22.70
CA LEU A 31 -17.82 32.50 -22.77
C LEU A 31 -16.75 32.85 -23.81
N PRO A 32 -15.48 32.52 -23.56
CA PRO A 32 -14.44 32.73 -24.57
C PRO A 32 -14.77 31.92 -25.84
N GLU A 33 -14.44 32.45 -27.01
CA GLU A 33 -14.71 31.81 -28.31
C GLU A 33 -14.15 30.37 -28.40
N GLU A 34 -13.07 30.10 -27.67
CA GLU A 34 -12.42 28.78 -27.61
C GLU A 34 -13.10 27.79 -26.63
N ALA A 35 -14.19 28.20 -25.97
CA ALA A 35 -14.91 27.31 -25.07
C ALA A 35 -15.54 26.18 -25.90
N SER A 36 -15.05 24.95 -25.71
CA SER A 36 -15.65 23.74 -26.28
C SER A 36 -17.18 23.78 -26.18
N PHE A 37 -17.89 23.43 -27.26
CA PHE A 37 -19.37 23.44 -27.36
C PHE A 37 -20.13 22.81 -26.16
N ASN A 38 -19.46 22.01 -25.32
CA ASN A 38 -20.02 21.40 -24.12
C ASN A 38 -19.84 22.22 -22.81
N ARG A 39 -19.26 23.43 -22.84
CA ARG A 39 -19.11 24.26 -21.64
C ARG A 39 -20.28 25.21 -21.47
N THR A 40 -21.17 24.88 -20.54
CA THR A 40 -22.33 25.72 -20.20
C THR A 40 -22.02 26.85 -19.20
N THR A 41 -20.77 26.99 -18.74
CA THR A 41 -20.39 27.99 -17.72
C THR A 41 -18.94 28.46 -17.84
N CYS A 42 -18.66 29.74 -17.52
CA CYS A 42 -17.35 30.38 -17.71
C CYS A 42 -16.25 29.89 -16.75
N THR A 43 -16.60 29.32 -15.60
CA THR A 43 -15.63 28.80 -14.63
C THR A 43 -16.01 27.41 -14.12
N ARG A 44 -15.01 26.66 -13.62
CA ARG A 44 -15.25 25.39 -12.89
C ARG A 44 -16.11 25.59 -11.63
N ALA A 45 -16.09 26.78 -11.02
CA ALA A 45 -16.93 27.09 -9.87
C ALA A 45 -18.40 27.18 -10.29
N HIS A 46 -18.69 27.87 -11.40
CA HIS A 46 -20.04 27.98 -11.95
C HIS A 46 -20.56 26.64 -12.46
N ASN A 47 -19.73 25.80 -13.08
CA ASN A 47 -20.15 24.47 -13.52
C ASN A 47 -20.56 23.60 -12.33
N ARG A 48 -19.79 23.65 -11.23
CA ARG A 48 -20.12 22.95 -9.99
C ARG A 48 -21.40 23.47 -9.34
N ALA A 49 -21.65 24.78 -9.39
CA ALA A 49 -22.89 25.37 -8.88
C ALA A 49 -24.11 24.96 -9.73
N LEU A 50 -24.00 25.03 -11.06
CA LEU A 50 -25.06 24.62 -11.99
C LEU A 50 -25.36 23.12 -11.89
N SER A 51 -24.33 22.28 -11.76
CA SER A 51 -24.49 20.83 -11.60
C SER A 51 -25.16 20.46 -10.26
N ARG A 52 -24.86 21.20 -9.19
CA ARG A 52 -25.55 21.08 -7.88
C ARG A 52 -27.01 21.51 -7.95
N TRP A 53 -27.31 22.58 -8.70
CA TRP A 53 -28.69 23.01 -8.93
C TRP A 53 -29.48 21.97 -9.74
N ARG A 54 -28.91 21.43 -10.83
CA ARG A 54 -29.56 20.41 -11.70
C ARG A 54 -29.79 19.07 -11.02
N THR A 55 -28.94 18.67 -10.08
CA THR A 55 -29.05 17.37 -9.39
C THR A 55 -30.08 17.37 -8.26
N GLY A 56 -30.82 18.46 -8.07
CA GLY A 56 -31.91 18.51 -7.09
C GLY A 56 -31.43 18.28 -5.67
N THR A 57 -30.17 18.59 -5.35
CA THR A 57 -29.78 18.73 -3.94
C THR A 57 -30.50 19.95 -3.41
N ASP A 58 -31.69 19.71 -2.88
CA ASP A 58 -32.64 20.66 -2.35
C ASP A 58 -31.91 21.76 -1.58
N PHE A 59 -31.80 22.93 -2.21
CA PHE A 59 -31.62 24.19 -1.51
C PHE A 59 -32.96 24.60 -0.88
N THR A 60 -33.65 23.65 -0.23
CA THR A 60 -34.78 23.98 0.65
C THR A 60 -34.25 24.98 1.65
N ILE A 61 -34.84 26.18 1.63
CA ILE A 61 -34.69 27.16 2.69
C ILE A 61 -35.12 26.44 3.97
N ARG A 62 -34.14 26.15 4.83
CA ARG A 62 -34.37 25.49 6.12
C ARG A 62 -34.22 26.56 7.18
N ILE A 63 -35.32 27.25 7.41
CA ILE A 63 -35.47 28.18 8.52
C ILE A 63 -36.20 27.42 9.63
N GLY A 64 -35.67 27.45 10.84
CA GLY A 64 -36.40 27.02 12.03
C GLY A 64 -36.06 27.91 13.22
N THR A 65 -36.57 27.57 14.38
CA THR A 65 -36.42 28.37 15.60
C THR A 65 -35.59 27.61 16.63
N CYS A 66 -34.73 28.34 17.35
CA CYS A 66 -33.95 27.82 18.46
C CYS A 66 -34.87 27.39 19.60
N GLU A 67 -34.78 26.13 20.04
CA GLU A 67 -35.59 25.60 21.15
C GLU A 67 -35.28 26.29 22.50
N SER A 68 -34.12 26.94 22.63
CA SER A 68 -33.70 27.60 23.89
C SER A 68 -34.08 29.08 23.98
N CYS A 69 -33.91 29.85 22.91
CA CYS A 69 -34.09 31.31 22.95
C CYS A 69 -35.09 31.84 21.91
N GLY A 70 -35.69 30.96 21.09
CA GLY A 70 -36.66 31.34 20.07
C GLY A 70 -36.09 32.05 18.84
N SER A 71 -34.78 32.33 18.79
CA SER A 71 -34.15 32.99 17.65
C SER A 71 -34.24 32.16 16.37
N THR A 72 -34.27 32.85 15.23
CA THR A 72 -34.29 32.22 13.91
C THR A 72 -32.93 31.57 13.61
N ILE A 73 -32.94 30.29 13.28
CA ILE A 73 -31.78 29.53 12.81
C ILE A 73 -31.88 29.46 11.28
N ASP A 74 -31.06 30.25 10.58
CA ASP A 74 -30.91 30.17 9.13
C ASP A 74 -29.67 29.33 8.78
N ARG A 75 -29.91 28.18 8.14
CA ARG A 75 -28.85 27.30 7.63
C ARG A 75 -28.98 27.10 6.12
N SER A 76 -29.55 28.09 5.42
CA SER A 76 -29.68 28.07 3.96
C SER A 76 -28.32 27.79 3.31
N GLY A 77 -28.26 26.73 2.51
CA GLY A 77 -27.02 26.28 1.84
C GLY A 77 -26.11 25.36 2.65
N GLN A 78 -26.44 25.01 3.90
CA GLN A 78 -25.69 24.02 4.69
C GLN A 78 -26.30 22.61 4.59
N ARG A 79 -25.45 21.57 4.59
CA ARG A 79 -25.87 20.17 4.59
C ARG A 79 -26.15 19.70 6.02
N GLY A 80 -27.15 18.84 6.20
CA GLY A 80 -27.48 18.21 7.48
C GLY A 80 -28.87 18.57 8.00
N ARG A 81 -29.21 18.02 9.17
CA ARG A 81 -30.46 18.34 9.88
C ARG A 81 -30.32 19.73 10.53
N LEU A 82 -31.39 20.53 10.52
CA LEU A 82 -31.41 21.80 11.23
C LEU A 82 -31.07 21.55 12.72
N PRO A 83 -30.09 22.25 13.32
CA PRO A 83 -29.78 22.09 14.73
C PRO A 83 -30.94 22.60 15.58
N ARG A 84 -31.12 22.01 16.77
CA ARG A 84 -32.15 22.42 17.73
C ARG A 84 -31.85 23.75 18.42
N HIS A 85 -30.57 24.15 18.46
CA HIS A 85 -30.09 25.35 19.14
C HIS A 85 -29.28 26.22 18.18
N CYS A 86 -29.33 27.55 18.35
CA CYS A 86 -28.46 28.48 17.62
C CYS A 86 -27.01 28.38 18.12
N ASP A 87 -26.07 29.00 17.41
CA ASP A 87 -24.63 28.93 17.77
C ASP A 87 -24.36 29.50 19.17
N ASP A 88 -25.10 30.55 19.58
CA ASP A 88 -24.97 31.16 20.92
C ASP A 88 -25.58 30.31 22.04
N CYS A 89 -26.57 29.47 21.74
CA CYS A 89 -27.21 28.58 22.69
C CYS A 89 -26.62 27.17 22.69
N THR A 90 -25.75 26.87 21.72
CA THR A 90 -25.04 25.60 21.67
C THR A 90 -23.96 25.66 22.74
N LEU A 91 -24.22 25.02 23.89
CA LEU A 91 -23.15 24.78 24.87
C LEU A 91 -21.99 24.13 24.12
N PRO A 92 -20.74 24.61 24.30
CA PRO A 92 -19.60 24.02 23.62
C PRO A 92 -19.63 22.53 23.92
N ALA A 93 -19.78 21.72 22.85
CA ALA A 93 -19.75 20.27 23.01
C ALA A 93 -18.47 19.95 23.79
N PRO A 94 -18.53 19.16 24.87
CA PRO A 94 -17.35 18.87 25.67
C PRO A 94 -16.26 18.39 24.71
N THR A 95 -15.23 19.22 24.56
CA THR A 95 -14.14 19.02 23.59
C THR A 95 -13.36 17.75 23.89
N THR A 96 -13.56 17.21 25.09
CA THR A 96 -13.04 15.96 25.58
C THR A 96 -14.17 14.95 25.75
N ARG A 97 -14.67 14.39 24.64
CA ARG A 97 -15.09 12.98 24.74
C ARG A 97 -13.87 12.27 25.34
N PRO A 98 -13.97 11.65 26.53
CA PRO A 98 -12.84 10.97 27.13
C PRO A 98 -12.34 10.02 26.05
N GLY A 99 -11.12 10.27 25.57
CA GLY A 99 -10.60 9.59 24.40
C GLY A 99 -10.81 8.12 24.63
N ARG A 100 -11.66 7.47 23.83
CA ARG A 100 -11.90 6.04 23.98
C ARG A 100 -10.63 5.37 23.50
N TRP A 101 -9.65 5.29 24.38
CA TRP A 101 -8.38 4.62 24.13
C TRP A 101 -8.73 3.20 23.72
N LYS A 102 -8.54 2.90 22.43
CA LYS A 102 -8.94 1.62 21.85
C LYS A 102 -8.30 0.43 22.58
N TYR A 103 -7.09 0.65 23.10
CA TYR A 103 -6.27 -0.33 23.78
C TYR A 103 -5.98 0.10 25.21
N LYS A 104 -6.01 -0.82 26.17
CA LYS A 104 -5.81 -0.59 27.60
C LYS A 104 -4.62 -1.38 28.13
N PRO A 105 -3.98 -0.95 29.23
CA PRO A 105 -3.09 -1.80 30.02
C PRO A 105 -3.73 -3.17 30.29
N GLY A 106 -2.99 -4.24 30.04
CA GLY A 106 -3.44 -5.63 30.10
C GLY A 106 -3.74 -6.27 28.73
N ASP A 107 -3.98 -5.47 27.69
CA ASP A 107 -4.26 -6.02 26.36
C ASP A 107 -3.05 -6.80 25.80
N ARG A 108 -3.33 -7.97 25.20
CA ARG A 108 -2.35 -8.86 24.56
C ARG A 108 -2.32 -8.69 23.04
N PHE A 109 -1.12 -8.73 22.47
CA PHE A 109 -0.84 -8.60 21.05
C PHE A 109 0.22 -9.63 20.65
N GLY A 110 -0.21 -10.84 20.29
CA GLY A 110 0.72 -11.97 20.12
C GLY A 110 1.46 -12.25 21.43
N SER A 111 2.80 -12.17 21.39
CA SER A 111 3.65 -12.39 22.58
C SER A 111 3.88 -11.16 23.46
N LEU A 112 3.22 -10.03 23.15
CA LEU A 112 3.39 -8.75 23.85
C LEU A 112 2.16 -8.38 24.67
N VAL A 113 2.35 -7.94 25.91
CA VAL A 113 1.30 -7.42 26.81
C VAL A 113 1.54 -5.94 27.04
N LEU A 114 0.55 -5.08 26.80
CA LEU A 114 0.66 -3.65 27.09
C LEU A 114 0.61 -3.42 28.61
N LEU A 115 1.68 -2.91 29.21
CA LEU A 115 1.72 -2.59 30.65
C LEU A 115 1.25 -1.17 30.95
N GLU A 116 1.69 -0.20 30.15
CA GLU A 116 1.45 1.22 30.41
C GLU A 116 1.41 1.98 29.09
N ARG A 117 0.55 3.00 29.01
CA ARG A 117 0.55 3.96 27.91
C ARG A 117 1.47 5.11 28.26
N LEU A 118 2.39 5.43 27.37
CA LEU A 118 3.26 6.59 27.52
C LEU A 118 2.63 7.80 26.83
N PRO A 119 2.98 9.03 27.25
CA PRO A 119 2.54 10.24 26.57
C PRO A 119 2.94 10.18 25.09
N SER A 120 2.00 10.53 24.21
CA SER A 120 2.23 10.50 22.76
C SER A 120 3.35 11.46 22.38
N SER A 121 4.36 10.97 21.67
CA SER A 121 5.32 11.81 20.94
C SER A 121 4.68 12.31 19.62
N ARG A 122 5.38 13.15 18.84
CA ARG A 122 4.92 13.66 17.52
C ARG A 122 4.64 12.56 16.47
N GLY A 123 4.71 11.28 16.81
CA GLY A 123 4.49 10.13 15.94
C GLY A 123 3.39 9.15 16.36
N GLY A 124 2.56 9.51 17.36
CA GLY A 124 1.44 8.68 17.84
C GLY A 124 1.66 8.06 19.22
N ALA A 125 0.65 7.33 19.69
CA ALA A 125 0.66 6.78 21.04
C ALA A 125 1.69 5.65 21.21
N GLU A 126 2.58 5.83 22.18
CA GLU A 126 3.56 4.83 22.60
C GLU A 126 3.08 4.08 23.83
N GLY A 127 3.56 2.85 24.00
CA GLY A 127 3.25 2.01 25.14
C GLY A 127 4.48 1.22 25.56
N ARG A 128 4.56 0.92 26.86
CA ARG A 128 5.52 0.00 27.44
C ARG A 128 4.91 -1.40 27.42
N PHE A 129 5.55 -2.32 26.71
CA PHE A 129 5.11 -3.70 26.54
C PHE A 129 6.02 -4.66 27.28
N ARG A 130 5.44 -5.73 27.83
CA ARG A 130 6.16 -6.91 28.33
C ARG A 130 5.99 -8.05 27.35
N CYS A 131 7.10 -8.60 26.88
CA CYS A 131 7.08 -9.81 26.08
C CYS A 131 7.01 -11.06 26.97
N ASP A 132 6.48 -12.15 26.44
CA ASP A 132 6.44 -13.45 27.13
C ASP A 132 7.86 -13.96 27.49
N CYS A 133 8.91 -13.51 26.76
CA CYS A 133 10.30 -13.79 27.15
C CYS A 133 10.80 -12.98 28.36
N GLY A 134 9.97 -12.11 28.94
CA GLY A 134 10.27 -11.28 30.11
C GLY A 134 10.84 -9.88 29.81
N ASN A 135 11.24 -9.61 28.57
CA ASN A 135 11.80 -8.30 28.21
C ASN A 135 10.73 -7.20 28.16
N LEU A 136 11.11 -6.02 28.61
CA LEU A 136 10.31 -4.80 28.52
C LEU A 136 10.80 -3.94 27.34
N ARG A 137 9.87 -3.43 26.54
CA ARG A 137 10.17 -2.55 25.41
C ARG A 137 9.15 -1.43 25.29
N THR A 138 9.62 -0.26 24.86
CA THR A 138 8.75 0.87 24.47
C THR A 138 8.55 0.84 22.97
N MET A 139 7.29 0.81 22.53
CA MET A 139 6.93 0.68 21.12
C MET A 139 5.65 1.46 20.81
N ARG A 140 5.43 1.76 19.52
CA ARG A 140 4.16 2.36 19.08
C ARG A 140 3.03 1.34 19.18
N ILE A 141 1.94 1.73 19.84
CA ILE A 141 0.79 0.84 20.06
C ILE A 141 0.18 0.39 18.73
N ASN A 142 0.19 1.26 17.71
CA ASN A 142 -0.35 0.93 16.39
C ASN A 142 0.47 -0.15 15.67
N ASN A 143 1.81 -0.17 15.81
CA ASN A 143 2.65 -1.18 15.16
C ASN A 143 2.42 -2.56 15.78
N VAL A 144 2.28 -2.60 17.10
CA VAL A 144 1.99 -3.82 17.84
C VAL A 144 0.56 -4.30 17.51
N ALA A 145 -0.42 -3.39 17.48
CA ALA A 145 -1.80 -3.72 17.15
C ALA A 145 -2.00 -4.16 15.69
N SER A 146 -1.19 -3.66 14.75
CA SER A 146 -1.22 -4.10 13.35
C SER A 146 -0.43 -5.38 13.10
N SER A 147 0.12 -6.03 14.15
CA SER A 147 0.97 -7.21 14.06
C SER A 147 2.25 -7.03 13.23
N SER A 148 2.71 -5.80 13.00
CA SER A 148 4.02 -5.58 12.35
C SER A 148 5.18 -5.86 13.29
N VAL A 149 4.92 -5.81 14.60
CA VAL A 149 5.84 -6.26 15.64
C VAL A 149 5.10 -7.22 16.57
N GLN A 150 5.52 -8.48 16.58
CA GLN A 150 4.91 -9.55 17.36
C GLN A 150 5.74 -9.98 18.58
N THR A 151 7.00 -9.54 18.69
CA THR A 151 7.95 -9.91 19.76
C THR A 151 8.75 -8.68 20.22
N CYS A 152 9.54 -8.81 21.30
CA CYS A 152 10.35 -7.70 21.81
C CYS A 152 11.62 -7.36 20.98
N THR A 153 11.77 -7.96 19.79
CA THR A 153 12.88 -7.72 18.85
C THR A 153 14.27 -7.81 19.48
N SER A 154 14.43 -8.63 20.53
CA SER A 154 15.72 -8.79 21.20
C SER A 154 16.43 -9.97 20.56
N PRO A 155 17.53 -9.77 19.78
CA PRO A 155 18.13 -10.85 18.97
C PRO A 155 18.51 -12.09 19.77
N ALA A 156 18.92 -11.92 21.03
CA ALA A 156 19.30 -13.00 21.92
C ALA A 156 18.12 -13.89 22.40
N ARG A 157 16.89 -13.37 22.40
CA ARG A 157 15.69 -14.10 22.89
C ARG A 157 14.66 -14.39 21.80
N HIS A 158 14.72 -13.63 20.71
CA HIS A 158 13.98 -13.86 19.49
C HIS A 158 14.99 -13.69 18.37
N PRO A 159 15.69 -14.77 17.96
CA PRO A 159 16.46 -14.71 16.72
C PRO A 159 15.50 -14.20 15.64
N ASP A 160 15.95 -13.22 14.86
CA ASP A 160 15.14 -12.71 13.75
C ASP A 160 14.76 -13.94 12.90
N PRO A 161 13.47 -14.20 12.61
CA PRO A 161 13.12 -15.28 11.69
C PRO A 161 13.70 -15.07 10.28
N ARG A 162 14.30 -13.92 9.97
CA ARG A 162 15.16 -13.75 8.79
C ARG A 162 16.60 -14.25 8.96
N LEU A 163 17.02 -14.44 10.20
CA LEU A 163 18.24 -15.16 10.60
C LEU A 163 17.95 -16.64 10.86
N VAL A 164 16.86 -17.20 10.31
CA VAL A 164 16.71 -18.66 10.21
C VAL A 164 18.03 -19.20 9.66
N GLU A 165 18.57 -20.17 10.40
CA GLU A 165 19.88 -20.79 10.20
C GLU A 165 20.05 -21.27 8.75
N VAL A 166 18.94 -21.63 8.10
CA VAL A 166 18.86 -21.96 6.69
C VAL A 166 18.03 -20.91 5.92
N PRO A 167 18.65 -20.00 5.15
CA PRO A 167 17.93 -19.00 4.38
C PRO A 167 17.08 -19.66 3.28
N ALA A 168 15.86 -19.19 3.03
CA ALA A 168 15.07 -19.70 1.90
C ALA A 168 15.75 -19.41 0.53
N TYR A 169 15.42 -20.19 -0.50
CA TYR A 169 15.97 -20.07 -1.86
C TYR A 169 15.96 -18.62 -2.39
N GLY A 170 14.83 -17.94 -2.23
CA GLY A 170 14.68 -16.55 -2.64
C GLY A 170 15.56 -15.58 -1.85
N THR A 171 15.75 -15.83 -0.55
CA THR A 171 16.65 -15.04 0.30
C THR A 171 18.10 -15.18 -0.15
N VAL A 172 18.53 -16.40 -0.49
CA VAL A 172 19.86 -16.63 -1.07
C VAL A 172 20.04 -15.86 -2.37
N HIS A 173 19.07 -15.91 -3.28
CA HIS A 173 19.17 -15.17 -4.55
C HIS A 173 19.24 -13.65 -4.34
N HIS A 174 18.51 -13.12 -3.37
CA HIS A 174 18.63 -11.71 -2.99
C HIS A 174 20.02 -11.37 -2.45
N ARG A 175 20.58 -12.22 -1.58
CA ARG A 175 21.96 -12.06 -1.07
C ARG A 175 22.97 -12.10 -2.20
N LEU A 176 22.81 -13.03 -3.14
CA LEU A 176 23.68 -13.17 -4.30
C LEU A 176 23.64 -11.93 -5.20
N VAL A 177 22.45 -11.37 -5.46
CA VAL A 177 22.32 -10.12 -6.23
C VAL A 177 22.96 -8.94 -5.50
N ALA A 178 22.83 -8.87 -4.17
CA ALA A 178 23.48 -7.81 -3.39
C ALA A 178 25.02 -7.94 -3.40
N ALA A 179 25.54 -9.17 -3.39
CA ALA A 179 26.98 -9.43 -3.35
C ALA A 179 27.65 -9.30 -4.72
N ARG A 180 26.97 -9.72 -5.79
CA ARG A 180 27.58 -9.87 -7.14
C ARG A 180 26.89 -9.08 -8.24
N GLY A 181 25.79 -8.39 -7.95
CA GLY A 181 24.97 -7.72 -8.96
C GLY A 181 23.98 -8.66 -9.64
N ARG A 182 23.28 -8.16 -10.66
CA ARG A 182 22.26 -8.93 -11.38
C ARG A 182 22.95 -9.94 -12.29
N ALA A 183 22.41 -11.15 -12.44
CA ALA A 183 22.96 -12.14 -13.37
C ALA A 183 23.12 -11.59 -14.80
N SER A 184 22.18 -10.74 -15.25
CA SER A 184 22.22 -10.08 -16.56
C SER A 184 23.39 -9.12 -16.79
N GLU A 185 24.12 -8.75 -15.74
CA GLU A 185 25.32 -7.93 -15.83
C GLU A 185 26.58 -8.79 -16.08
N HIS A 186 26.44 -10.12 -16.11
CA HIS A 186 27.52 -11.08 -16.31
C HIS A 186 27.34 -11.88 -17.59
N GLU A 187 28.45 -12.21 -18.26
CA GLU A 187 28.45 -13.16 -19.37
C GLU A 187 28.10 -14.57 -18.87
N CYS A 188 27.48 -15.39 -19.73
CA CYS A 188 27.19 -16.77 -19.39
C CYS A 188 28.50 -17.53 -19.12
N ALA A 189 28.58 -18.24 -18.00
CA ALA A 189 29.78 -18.97 -17.58
C ALA A 189 30.20 -20.14 -18.50
N VAL A 190 29.43 -20.46 -19.53
CA VAL A 190 29.80 -21.45 -20.54
C VAL A 190 30.67 -20.75 -21.58
N SER A 191 31.96 -21.12 -21.65
CA SER A 191 32.96 -20.44 -22.49
C SER A 191 32.60 -20.30 -23.97
N SER A 192 31.83 -21.26 -24.51
CA SER A 192 31.34 -21.21 -25.90
C SER A 192 30.11 -20.33 -26.11
N CYS A 193 29.61 -19.64 -25.07
CA CYS A 193 28.37 -18.88 -25.08
C CYS A 193 28.63 -17.38 -24.93
N THR A 194 28.33 -16.61 -25.97
CA THR A 194 28.50 -15.14 -25.97
C THR A 194 27.30 -14.36 -25.43
N ARG A 195 26.29 -15.05 -24.85
CA ARG A 195 25.09 -14.40 -24.29
C ARG A 195 25.32 -14.00 -22.84
N PHE A 196 24.67 -12.92 -22.42
CA PHE A 196 24.55 -12.58 -21.00
C PHE A 196 23.68 -13.59 -20.25
N ALA A 197 23.97 -13.77 -18.97
CA ALA A 197 23.19 -14.64 -18.12
C ALA A 197 21.79 -14.07 -17.87
N SER A 198 20.82 -14.95 -17.65
CA SER A 198 19.47 -14.55 -17.21
C SER A 198 19.31 -14.73 -15.71
N ASP A 199 19.95 -15.76 -15.16
CA ASP A 199 19.80 -16.19 -13.79
C ASP A 199 21.13 -16.68 -13.23
N TRP A 200 21.20 -16.73 -11.90
CA TRP A 200 22.28 -17.41 -11.20
C TRP A 200 21.93 -18.88 -11.03
N ALA A 201 22.85 -19.77 -11.38
CA ALA A 201 22.69 -21.21 -11.28
C ALA A 201 23.61 -21.78 -10.19
N TYR A 202 23.09 -22.67 -9.37
CA TYR A 202 23.87 -23.34 -8.33
C TYR A 202 24.83 -24.39 -8.93
N ARG A 203 26.10 -24.32 -8.55
CA ARG A 203 27.15 -25.28 -8.91
C ARG A 203 26.99 -26.48 -7.99
N HIS A 204 26.26 -27.50 -8.46
CA HIS A 204 25.88 -28.70 -7.69
C HIS A 204 27.03 -29.63 -7.23
N GLY A 205 28.20 -29.08 -6.91
CA GLY A 205 29.47 -29.79 -6.97
C GLY A 205 30.04 -30.33 -5.68
N LEU A 206 29.73 -29.78 -4.49
CA LEU A 206 30.64 -30.03 -3.35
C LEU A 206 30.03 -30.09 -1.94
N LEU A 207 28.77 -29.72 -1.70
CA LEU A 207 28.20 -29.67 -0.34
C LEU A 207 26.73 -30.09 -0.34
N ASP A 208 26.26 -30.64 0.78
CA ASP A 208 24.87 -31.03 1.03
C ASP A 208 23.93 -29.89 0.63
N PRO A 209 23.25 -29.99 -0.53
CA PRO A 209 22.45 -28.88 -1.02
C PRO A 209 21.27 -28.67 -0.08
N LEU A 210 21.02 -27.42 0.26
CA LEU A 210 19.81 -27.04 0.95
C LEU A 210 18.64 -27.26 -0.03
N VAL A 211 17.58 -27.89 0.45
CA VAL A 211 16.36 -28.10 -0.34
C VAL A 211 15.21 -27.43 0.40
N GLN A 212 14.52 -26.53 -0.29
CA GLN A 212 13.34 -25.88 0.29
C GLN A 212 12.15 -26.84 0.18
N SER A 213 11.53 -27.19 1.30
CA SER A 213 10.35 -28.07 1.39
C SER A 213 9.15 -27.31 1.99
N ASN A 214 8.55 -26.41 1.22
CA ASN A 214 7.40 -25.61 1.67
C ASN A 214 6.24 -25.53 0.66
N GLY A 215 6.26 -26.33 -0.40
CA GLY A 215 5.19 -26.37 -1.41
C GLY A 215 5.08 -25.09 -2.25
N ALA A 216 6.07 -24.20 -2.19
CA ALA A 216 6.13 -23.02 -3.05
C ALA A 216 6.60 -23.37 -4.47
N LYS A 217 6.63 -22.38 -5.38
CA LYS A 217 7.12 -22.54 -6.75
C LYS A 217 8.56 -23.08 -6.85
N ASP A 218 9.36 -22.88 -5.81
CA ASP A 218 10.77 -23.28 -5.72
C ASP A 218 10.97 -24.51 -4.82
N ASP A 219 9.89 -25.21 -4.48
CA ASP A 219 9.92 -26.46 -3.72
C ASP A 219 10.78 -27.52 -4.43
N GLY A 220 11.64 -28.20 -3.68
CA GLY A 220 12.52 -29.24 -4.20
C GLY A 220 13.74 -28.74 -5.01
N LYS A 221 13.91 -27.43 -5.20
CA LYS A 221 15.10 -26.90 -5.87
C LYS A 221 16.30 -26.88 -4.93
N PRO A 222 17.44 -27.49 -5.30
CA PRO A 222 18.66 -27.41 -4.51
C PRO A 222 19.25 -26.00 -4.58
N TYR A 223 19.82 -25.54 -3.47
CA TYR A 223 20.54 -24.27 -3.38
C TYR A 223 21.61 -24.34 -2.30
N SER A 224 22.45 -23.31 -2.21
CA SER A 224 23.45 -23.15 -1.15
C SER A 224 23.33 -21.75 -0.56
N ASP A 225 23.63 -21.57 0.72
CA ASP A 225 23.73 -20.25 1.34
C ASP A 225 25.03 -19.52 0.99
N ASP A 226 26.05 -20.26 0.53
CA ASP A 226 27.32 -19.73 0.00
C ASP A 226 27.15 -19.12 -1.42
N PRO A 227 27.34 -17.79 -1.58
CA PRO A 227 27.29 -17.12 -2.87
C PRO A 227 28.35 -17.62 -3.87
N ASP A 228 29.46 -18.20 -3.39
CA ASP A 228 30.57 -18.63 -4.24
C ASP A 228 30.29 -19.90 -5.03
N LEU A 229 29.27 -20.64 -4.62
CA LEU A 229 28.76 -21.81 -5.32
C LEU A 229 27.73 -21.47 -6.41
N TYR A 230 27.65 -20.22 -6.86
CA TYR A 230 26.79 -19.81 -7.96
C TYR A 230 27.59 -19.36 -9.19
N MET A 231 27.05 -19.66 -10.36
CA MET A 231 27.57 -19.19 -11.65
C MET A 231 26.48 -18.51 -12.48
N PRO A 232 26.78 -17.44 -13.24
CA PRO A 232 25.80 -16.78 -14.09
C PRO A 232 25.56 -17.62 -15.36
N LEU A 233 24.32 -18.01 -15.64
CA LEU A 233 23.98 -18.77 -16.86
C LEU A 233 22.85 -18.12 -17.65
N CYS A 234 22.94 -18.17 -18.98
CA CYS A 234 21.81 -17.84 -19.84
C CYS A 234 20.75 -18.96 -19.76
N ARG A 235 19.49 -18.62 -20.01
CA ARG A 235 18.34 -19.52 -19.82
C ARG A 235 18.50 -20.93 -20.41
N PRO A 236 18.99 -21.13 -21.65
CA PRO A 236 19.13 -22.49 -22.19
C PRO A 236 20.24 -23.30 -21.52
N HIS A 237 21.34 -22.66 -21.12
CA HIS A 237 22.41 -23.34 -20.39
C HIS A 237 22.00 -23.65 -18.96
N HIS A 238 21.27 -22.74 -18.30
CA HIS A 238 20.70 -22.98 -16.98
C HIS A 238 19.76 -24.20 -16.99
N GLN A 239 18.82 -24.28 -17.94
CA GLN A 239 17.95 -25.45 -18.09
C GLN A 239 18.68 -26.75 -18.41
N LYS A 240 19.79 -26.69 -19.16
CA LYS A 240 20.63 -27.87 -19.42
C LYS A 240 21.35 -28.30 -18.14
N TRP A 241 21.83 -27.34 -17.35
CA TRP A 241 22.51 -27.54 -16.08
C TRP A 241 21.60 -28.22 -15.06
N ASP A 242 20.41 -27.67 -14.81
CA ASP A 242 19.43 -28.25 -13.87
C ASP A 242 19.02 -29.67 -14.27
N ARG A 243 18.80 -29.91 -15.58
CA ARG A 243 18.47 -31.24 -16.10
C ARG A 243 19.61 -32.24 -15.94
N ALA A 244 20.86 -31.80 -16.10
CA ALA A 244 22.01 -32.67 -15.90
C ALA A 244 22.11 -33.11 -14.43
N TRP A 245 21.87 -32.19 -13.50
CA TRP A 245 21.84 -32.51 -12.07
C TRP A 245 20.73 -33.50 -11.71
N LEU A 246 19.50 -33.29 -12.20
CA LEU A 246 18.39 -34.21 -11.95
C LEU A 246 18.68 -35.66 -12.41
N ARG A 247 19.47 -35.83 -13.48
CA ARG A 247 19.92 -37.15 -13.93
C ARG A 247 20.95 -37.77 -12.99
N GLN A 248 21.84 -36.96 -12.41
CA GLN A 248 22.92 -37.43 -11.54
C GLN A 248 22.42 -37.83 -10.15
N THR A 249 21.51 -37.04 -9.55
CA THR A 249 21.02 -37.28 -8.19
C THR A 249 19.94 -38.34 -8.09
N GLY A 250 19.59 -38.99 -9.21
CA GLY A 250 18.59 -40.05 -9.23
C GLY A 250 17.27 -39.63 -8.61
N SER A 251 16.88 -38.34 -8.81
CA SER A 251 15.69 -37.78 -8.20
C SER A 251 14.51 -38.74 -8.40
N PRO A 252 13.77 -39.12 -7.34
CA PRO A 252 12.90 -40.31 -7.29
C PRO A 252 11.69 -40.29 -8.25
N MET A 253 11.65 -39.34 -9.19
CA MET A 253 10.63 -39.21 -10.23
C MET A 253 11.10 -39.68 -11.63
N GLY A 254 12.31 -40.24 -11.79
CA GLY A 254 12.75 -40.67 -13.13
C GLY A 254 13.97 -41.60 -13.20
N ILE A 255 13.70 -42.91 -13.19
CA ILE A 255 14.35 -44.04 -13.89
C ILE A 255 15.87 -43.95 -14.20
N SER A 256 16.58 -44.87 -13.53
CA SER A 256 17.77 -45.63 -13.91
C SER A 256 19.16 -44.96 -13.90
N LEU A 257 19.91 -45.37 -12.88
CA LEU A 257 21.32 -45.13 -12.60
C LEU A 257 22.23 -45.98 -13.51
N ALA A 258 22.57 -45.49 -14.71
CA ALA A 258 23.73 -45.98 -15.46
C ALA A 258 24.28 -44.88 -16.39
N HIS A 259 25.59 -44.64 -16.27
CA HIS A 259 26.43 -43.69 -17.01
C HIS A 259 26.45 -42.25 -16.51
N VAL A 260 27.61 -41.78 -16.03
CA VAL A 260 28.62 -41.12 -16.87
C VAL A 260 29.88 -40.92 -16.01
N THR A 261 30.93 -41.65 -16.34
CA THR A 261 32.32 -41.23 -16.15
C THR A 261 32.79 -40.54 -17.43
N ALA A 262 33.64 -39.52 -17.26
CA ALA A 262 34.42 -38.78 -18.26
C ALA A 262 33.77 -37.53 -18.88
N HIS A 263 34.20 -36.36 -18.39
CA HIS A 263 34.64 -35.25 -19.25
C HIS A 263 35.38 -34.17 -18.43
N GLU A 264 36.65 -34.44 -18.10
CA GLU A 264 37.64 -33.39 -17.77
C GLU A 264 38.99 -33.81 -18.37
N ALA A 265 39.20 -33.49 -19.65
CA ALA A 265 40.51 -33.35 -20.26
C ALA A 265 40.34 -32.77 -21.67
N THR A 266 40.60 -31.48 -21.82
CA THR A 266 41.41 -30.92 -22.93
C THR A 266 41.55 -29.41 -22.69
N SER A 267 42.72 -29.04 -22.16
CA SER A 267 43.40 -27.78 -22.46
C SER A 267 43.82 -27.73 -23.92
#